data_AF-A0A955T575-F1
#
_entry.id   AF-A0A955T575-F1
#
_cell.length_a   1.000
_cell.length_b   1.000
_cell.length_c   1.000
_cell.angle_alpha   90.00
_cell.angle_beta   90.00
_cell.angle_gamma   90.00
#
_symmetry.space_group_name_H-M   'P 1'
#
loop_
_entity.id
_entity.type
_entity.pdbx_description
1 polymer ?
#
loop_
_entity_poly.entity_id
_entity_poly.type
_entity_poly.pdbx_seq_one_letter_code
_entity_poly.pdbx_strand_id
1 'polypeptide(L)'
;MGSFAFKATKWTLDLATKIIKADVRMHNHEAIQDDMAIVFVVNHFTRIETLLLPYEIHRHTGKEVWSLAHASLFMGRIGDYLRSVGNISTADPDRDKIMVSSLLSGRNPWIIFPEGAMIKDKKVIGPKGEYEVFHDGQRRPPHTGAAVLALRAEFYRHKLRCLSANPTQKGLQEVLNKFQLQSLEEALDKRTVIIPINITYYPLRSRENFLVRAARGLFEGISERMIEELSVEGTILSSESDIDITLGNPIDIREYLETEKFAPLLACGEGDLEALELDTRSLFNDTARDLTRDYMKKIYSMTTVNYDHIFSTIIRFQKHRKFKERAYRNRIFLCIYLLRKMKNFRLHQLLETTYRDIIYEDYSPKFHSFMDLCIREKWVRKEGDAYYKNFELKRGRFQFHSIRMEEITYVIANEVEPLPDLLILIKSIAQAPRHRLSEEIRKVFLKEDRQIYTE
;
A
#
# COMPACT_ATOMS: atom_id res chain seq x y z
N MET A 1 -1.74 -29.94 7.82
CA MET A 1 -0.38 -29.34 7.76
C MET A 1 -0.15 -28.62 9.08
N GLY A 2 0.95 -28.93 9.76
CA GLY A 2 1.19 -28.46 11.14
C GLY A 2 1.16 -26.95 11.25
N SER A 3 0.64 -26.44 12.36
CA SER A 3 0.85 -25.06 12.79
C SER A 3 2.34 -24.78 12.69
N PHE A 4 2.70 -23.90 11.76
CA PHE A 4 3.93 -23.17 11.93
C PHE A 4 3.69 -22.32 13.17
N ALA A 5 4.62 -22.43 14.09
CA ALA A 5 4.70 -21.48 15.16
C ALA A 5 5.83 -20.58 14.73
N PHE A 6 5.55 -19.29 14.62
CA PHE A 6 6.48 -18.21 14.94
C PHE A 6 7.04 -18.43 16.36
N LYS A 7 7.69 -19.58 16.62
CA LYS A 7 8.57 -19.76 17.77
C LYS A 7 9.53 -18.60 17.68
N ALA A 8 9.79 -17.99 18.83
CA ALA A 8 10.82 -16.98 19.07
C ALA A 8 12.19 -17.50 18.62
N THR A 9 12.33 -17.62 17.31
CA THR A 9 13.56 -17.95 16.64
C THR A 9 14.41 -16.71 16.82
N LYS A 10 15.70 -16.92 17.01
CA LYS A 10 16.70 -15.85 17.09
C LYS A 10 16.48 -14.79 15.99
N TRP A 11 15.99 -15.23 14.83
CA TRP A 11 15.54 -14.41 13.71
C TRP A 11 14.37 -13.45 13.99
N THR A 12 13.26 -13.89 14.59
CA THR A 12 12.14 -12.99 14.95
C THR A 12 12.60 -11.91 15.93
N LEU A 13 13.47 -12.28 16.86
CA LEU A 13 14.10 -11.37 17.82
C LEU A 13 15.11 -10.43 17.13
N ASP A 14 15.86 -10.89 16.14
CA ASP A 14 16.80 -10.09 15.34
C ASP A 14 16.07 -9.12 14.38
N LEU A 15 14.92 -9.53 13.84
CA LEU A 15 14.01 -8.69 13.05
C LEU A 15 13.40 -7.60 13.92
N ALA A 16 12.83 -7.99 15.07
CA ALA A 16 12.29 -7.06 16.06
C ALA A 16 13.36 -6.04 16.49
N THR A 17 14.56 -6.48 16.88
CA THR A 17 15.64 -5.60 17.36
C THR A 17 16.22 -4.66 16.31
N LYS A 18 16.18 -5.01 15.01
CA LYS A 18 16.67 -4.14 13.94
C LYS A 18 15.59 -3.21 13.37
N ILE A 19 14.33 -3.64 13.38
CA ILE A 19 13.17 -2.79 13.05
C ILE A 19 12.97 -1.72 14.13
N ILE A 20 13.33 -1.98 15.40
CA ILE A 20 13.23 -1.02 16.53
C ILE A 20 13.81 0.39 16.25
N LYS A 21 14.69 0.59 15.26
CA LYS A 21 15.18 1.93 14.89
C LYS A 21 14.23 2.71 13.94
N ALA A 22 13.42 2.02 13.15
CA ALA A 22 12.37 2.62 12.33
C ALA A 22 11.05 2.61 13.12
N ASP A 23 10.35 3.73 13.21
CA ASP A 23 9.07 3.81 13.89
C ASP A 23 7.97 3.25 12.97
N VAL A 24 7.67 1.94 13.14
CA VAL A 24 6.63 1.25 12.38
C VAL A 24 5.31 1.33 13.13
N ARG A 25 4.29 1.88 12.47
CA ARG A 25 2.97 2.15 13.07
C ARG A 25 1.89 1.48 12.26
N MET A 26 1.17 0.56 12.90
CA MET A 26 0.00 -0.08 12.32
C MET A 26 -1.29 0.59 12.80
N HIS A 27 -2.01 1.18 11.86
CA HIS A 27 -3.28 1.87 12.10
C HIS A 27 -4.45 0.97 11.71
N ASN A 28 -5.54 1.05 12.48
CA ASN A 28 -6.79 0.34 12.23
C ASN A 28 -6.62 -1.20 12.21
N HIS A 29 -5.76 -1.74 13.07
CA HIS A 29 -5.56 -3.19 13.17
C HIS A 29 -6.78 -3.90 13.80
N GLU A 30 -7.58 -3.16 14.56
CA GLU A 30 -8.88 -3.55 15.12
C GLU A 30 -9.94 -3.87 14.04
N ALA A 31 -9.70 -3.51 12.78
CA ALA A 31 -10.55 -3.92 11.67
C ALA A 31 -10.54 -5.43 11.41
N ILE A 32 -9.53 -6.15 11.92
CA ILE A 32 -9.41 -7.60 11.81
C ILE A 32 -10.27 -8.25 12.89
N GLN A 33 -11.27 -9.00 12.46
CA GLN A 33 -12.17 -9.74 13.34
C GLN A 33 -12.01 -11.25 13.14
N ASP A 34 -12.36 -12.03 14.17
CA ASP A 34 -12.13 -13.48 14.16
C ASP A 34 -13.09 -14.26 13.26
N ASP A 35 -14.21 -13.68 12.85
CA ASP A 35 -15.16 -14.24 11.88
C ASP A 35 -14.68 -14.13 10.42
N MET A 36 -13.49 -13.57 10.18
CA MET A 36 -13.01 -13.27 8.83
C MET A 36 -12.01 -14.30 8.29
N ALA A 37 -12.21 -14.70 7.04
CA ALA A 37 -11.19 -15.32 6.18
C ALA A 37 -10.65 -14.25 5.23
N ILE A 38 -9.38 -13.86 5.43
CA ILE A 38 -8.88 -12.55 4.96
C ILE A 38 -7.92 -12.68 3.78
N VAL A 39 -8.11 -11.83 2.77
CA VAL A 39 -7.09 -11.46 1.78
C VAL A 39 -6.70 -10.00 1.97
N PHE A 40 -5.50 -9.75 2.47
CA PHE A 40 -4.87 -8.44 2.50
C PHE A 40 -4.38 -8.06 1.10
N VAL A 41 -4.84 -6.91 0.59
CA VAL A 41 -4.36 -6.33 -0.66
C VAL A 41 -3.56 -5.07 -0.36
N VAL A 42 -2.29 -5.04 -0.75
CA VAL A 42 -1.32 -4.03 -0.26
C VAL A 42 -0.61 -3.37 -1.42
N ASN A 43 -0.39 -2.05 -1.38
CA ASN A 43 0.47 -1.40 -2.37
C ASN A 43 1.91 -1.91 -2.28
N HIS A 44 2.56 -2.09 -3.43
CA HIS A 44 3.93 -2.59 -3.50
C HIS A 44 4.92 -1.53 -4.01
N PHE A 45 5.72 -0.95 -3.12
CA PHE A 45 6.76 0.03 -3.47
C PHE A 45 8.18 -0.50 -3.33
N THR A 46 8.42 -1.38 -2.37
CA THR A 46 9.76 -1.89 -2.04
C THR A 46 9.74 -3.35 -1.63
N ARG A 47 10.87 -4.05 -1.77
CA ARG A 47 10.95 -5.46 -1.36
C ARG A 47 10.75 -5.70 0.13
N ILE A 48 10.98 -4.70 1.00
CA ILE A 48 10.86 -4.90 2.45
C ILE A 48 9.43 -5.20 2.88
N GLU A 49 8.42 -4.77 2.13
CA GLU A 49 6.99 -5.05 2.39
C GLU A 49 6.73 -6.55 2.55
N THR A 50 7.37 -7.36 1.71
CA THR A 50 7.24 -8.83 1.74
C THR A 50 7.80 -9.48 3.01
N LEU A 51 8.65 -8.75 3.75
CA LEU A 51 9.25 -9.20 5.01
C LEU A 51 8.57 -8.55 6.22
N LEU A 52 8.28 -7.24 6.12
CA LEU A 52 7.75 -6.41 7.19
C LEU A 52 6.28 -6.72 7.49
N LEU A 53 5.44 -6.81 6.46
CA LEU A 53 3.99 -6.95 6.65
C LEU A 53 3.58 -8.24 7.37
N PRO A 54 4.12 -9.43 7.02
CA PRO A 54 3.82 -10.64 7.76
C PRO A 54 4.19 -10.52 9.25
N TYR A 55 5.34 -9.89 9.54
CA TYR A 55 5.79 -9.67 10.91
C TYR A 55 4.87 -8.72 11.68
N GLU A 56 4.53 -7.56 11.13
CA GLU A 56 3.67 -6.59 11.82
C GLU A 56 2.24 -7.13 11.99
N ILE A 57 1.68 -7.82 11.00
CA ILE A 57 0.37 -8.46 11.14
C ILE A 57 0.41 -9.52 12.24
N HIS A 58 1.44 -10.38 12.25
CA HIS A 58 1.58 -11.39 13.30
C HIS A 58 1.74 -10.74 14.69
N ARG A 59 2.57 -9.70 14.80
CA ARG A 59 2.80 -8.97 16.06
C ARG A 59 1.51 -8.36 16.61
N HIS A 60 0.66 -7.80 15.76
CA HIS A 60 -0.58 -7.12 16.18
C HIS A 60 -1.79 -8.06 16.34
N THR A 61 -1.80 -9.21 15.65
CA THR A 61 -3.01 -10.06 15.56
C THR A 61 -2.79 -11.51 15.98
N GLY A 62 -1.53 -11.94 16.12
CA GLY A 62 -1.15 -13.34 16.31
C GLY A 62 -1.34 -14.22 15.06
N LYS A 63 -1.98 -13.72 13.98
CA LYS A 63 -2.27 -14.52 12.79
C LYS A 63 -1.02 -14.66 11.93
N GLU A 64 -0.76 -15.88 11.45
CA GLU A 64 0.29 -16.14 10.47
C GLU A 64 -0.24 -15.93 9.06
N VAL A 65 0.50 -15.18 8.26
CA VAL A 65 0.04 -14.71 6.94
C VAL A 65 0.81 -15.40 5.84
N TRP A 66 0.08 -15.92 4.86
CA TRP A 66 0.64 -16.53 3.66
C TRP A 66 0.74 -15.50 2.53
N SER A 67 1.62 -15.75 1.56
CA SER A 67 1.90 -14.80 0.48
C SER A 67 2.27 -15.54 -0.81
N LEU A 68 2.14 -14.85 -1.94
CA LEU A 68 2.60 -15.34 -3.23
C LEU A 68 3.97 -14.73 -3.55
N ALA A 69 4.92 -15.56 -3.97
CA ALA A 69 6.23 -15.11 -4.41
C ALA A 69 6.58 -15.69 -5.79
N HIS A 70 7.33 -14.91 -6.58
CA HIS A 70 7.77 -15.36 -7.90
C HIS A 70 8.63 -16.63 -7.77
N ALA A 71 8.46 -17.59 -8.69
CA ALA A 71 9.13 -18.90 -8.61
C ALA A 71 10.67 -18.81 -8.47
N SER A 72 11.28 -17.78 -9.07
CA SER A 72 12.73 -17.55 -8.97
C SER A 72 13.22 -17.24 -7.55
N LEU A 73 12.33 -16.86 -6.62
CA LEU A 73 12.68 -16.59 -5.23
C LEU A 73 12.74 -17.86 -4.37
N PHE A 74 12.23 -18.99 -4.88
CA PHE A 74 12.20 -20.26 -4.16
C PHE A 74 13.50 -21.08 -4.22
N MET A 75 14.63 -20.41 -4.50
CA MET A 75 15.95 -21.01 -4.60
C MET A 75 16.81 -20.71 -3.37
N GLY A 76 17.61 -21.69 -2.93
CA GLY A 76 18.51 -21.56 -1.77
C GLY A 76 17.80 -21.26 -0.45
N ARG A 77 18.53 -20.70 0.51
CA ARG A 77 18.04 -20.42 1.88
C ARG A 77 16.86 -19.43 1.93
N ILE A 78 16.76 -18.49 0.98
CA ILE A 78 15.59 -17.62 0.86
C ILE A 78 14.36 -18.46 0.50
N GLY A 79 14.50 -19.39 -0.45
CA GLY A 79 13.42 -20.30 -0.79
C GLY A 79 12.97 -21.16 0.38
N ASP A 80 13.91 -21.64 1.18
CA ASP A 80 13.61 -22.40 2.40
C ASP A 80 12.88 -21.53 3.43
N TYR A 81 13.28 -20.26 3.57
CA TYR A 81 12.56 -19.30 4.41
C TYR A 81 11.15 -19.05 3.89
N LEU A 82 10.98 -18.71 2.61
CA LEU A 82 9.67 -18.46 2.01
C LEU A 82 8.74 -19.65 2.23
N ARG A 83 9.23 -20.88 2.03
CA ARG A 83 8.48 -22.10 2.36
C ARG A 83 8.12 -22.19 3.85
N SER A 84 9.05 -21.85 4.74
CA SER A 84 8.83 -21.87 6.19
C SER A 84 7.82 -20.85 6.71
N VAL A 85 7.67 -19.70 6.03
CA VAL A 85 6.69 -18.66 6.38
C VAL A 85 5.41 -18.72 5.52
N GLY A 86 5.14 -19.88 4.91
CA GLY A 86 3.90 -20.11 4.17
C GLY A 86 3.77 -19.36 2.84
N ASN A 87 4.88 -18.96 2.21
CA ASN A 87 4.83 -18.42 0.85
C ASN A 87 4.67 -19.55 -0.17
N ILE A 88 3.79 -19.32 -1.16
CA ILE A 88 3.54 -20.23 -2.27
C ILE A 88 4.09 -19.62 -3.56
N SER A 89 4.68 -20.48 -4.40
CA SER A 89 5.18 -20.08 -5.71
C SER A 89 4.03 -19.67 -6.61
N THR A 90 4.20 -18.58 -7.36
CA THR A 90 3.24 -18.20 -8.41
C THR A 90 3.09 -19.25 -9.51
N ALA A 91 4.07 -20.15 -9.65
CA ALA A 91 4.09 -21.26 -10.61
C ALA A 91 3.59 -22.59 -10.01
N ASP A 92 3.14 -22.62 -8.75
CA ASP A 92 2.57 -23.82 -8.15
C ASP A 92 1.24 -24.18 -8.86
N PRO A 93 1.09 -25.41 -9.40
CA PRO A 93 -0.11 -25.80 -10.13
C PRO A 93 -1.37 -25.85 -9.24
N ASP A 94 -1.19 -26.08 -7.94
CA ASP A 94 -2.26 -26.16 -6.95
C ASP A 94 -2.47 -24.84 -6.19
N ARG A 95 -1.76 -23.76 -6.56
CA ARG A 95 -1.84 -22.44 -5.89
C ARG A 95 -3.27 -22.01 -5.57
N ASP A 96 -4.14 -21.98 -6.58
CA ASP A 96 -5.51 -21.48 -6.43
C ASP A 96 -6.34 -22.39 -5.51
N LYS A 97 -6.10 -23.71 -5.58
CA LYS A 97 -6.76 -24.70 -4.72
C LYS A 97 -6.32 -24.53 -3.26
N ILE A 98 -5.03 -24.31 -3.01
CA ILE A 98 -4.50 -24.08 -1.66
C ILE A 98 -5.05 -22.78 -1.08
N MET A 99 -5.07 -21.70 -1.87
CA MET A 99 -5.64 -20.41 -1.45
C MET A 99 -7.13 -20.53 -1.10
N VAL A 100 -7.92 -21.13 -1.98
CA VAL A 100 -9.37 -21.33 -1.73
C VAL A 100 -9.60 -22.24 -0.53
N SER A 101 -8.83 -23.32 -0.36
CA SER A 101 -8.89 -24.20 0.83
C SER A 101 -8.62 -23.42 2.13
N SER A 102 -7.56 -22.60 2.14
CA SER A 102 -7.20 -21.75 3.28
C SER A 102 -8.29 -20.72 3.58
N LEU A 103 -8.86 -20.06 2.57
CA LEU A 103 -9.95 -19.11 2.76
C LEU A 103 -11.25 -19.79 3.23
N LEU A 104 -11.60 -20.95 2.69
CA LEU A 104 -12.79 -21.69 3.12
C LEU A 104 -12.69 -22.10 4.58
N SER A 105 -11.55 -22.67 4.96
CA SER A 105 -11.27 -23.09 6.34
C SER A 105 -11.01 -21.95 7.33
N GLY A 106 -10.86 -20.71 6.86
CA GLY A 106 -10.44 -19.59 7.69
C GLY A 106 -8.99 -19.69 8.20
N ARG A 107 -8.21 -20.64 7.68
CA ARG A 107 -6.82 -20.85 8.08
C ARG A 107 -5.92 -19.91 7.30
N ASN A 108 -5.08 -19.15 8.01
CA ASN A 108 -4.04 -18.26 7.49
C ASN A 108 -4.55 -17.19 6.49
N PRO A 109 -4.58 -15.91 6.87
CA PRO A 109 -4.78 -14.81 5.94
C PRO A 109 -3.76 -14.79 4.80
N TRP A 110 -4.09 -14.13 3.69
CA TRP A 110 -3.19 -13.95 2.53
C TRP A 110 -2.75 -12.50 2.36
N ILE A 111 -1.50 -12.25 1.97
CA ILE A 111 -1.04 -10.96 1.44
C ILE A 111 -0.87 -11.10 -0.08
N ILE A 112 -1.48 -10.17 -0.82
CA ILE A 112 -1.37 -10.08 -2.26
C ILE A 112 -1.10 -8.63 -2.65
N PHE A 113 -0.11 -8.43 -3.52
CA PHE A 113 0.21 -7.14 -4.12
C PHE A 113 -0.49 -7.04 -5.48
N PRO A 114 -1.61 -6.31 -5.60
CA PRO A 114 -2.39 -6.25 -6.84
C PRO A 114 -1.61 -5.61 -7.99
N GLU A 115 -0.56 -4.84 -7.69
CA GLU A 115 0.36 -4.33 -8.69
C GLU A 115 1.11 -5.46 -9.43
N GLY A 116 1.39 -6.59 -8.76
CA GLY A 116 2.14 -7.75 -9.28
C GLY A 116 3.66 -7.53 -9.41
N ALA A 117 4.12 -6.29 -9.21
CA ALA A 117 5.52 -5.91 -9.15
C ALA A 117 5.63 -4.59 -8.38
N MET A 118 6.83 -4.25 -7.91
CA MET A 118 7.06 -2.97 -7.24
C MET A 118 6.88 -1.81 -8.21
N ILE A 119 6.07 -0.83 -7.80
CA ILE A 119 5.86 0.41 -8.54
C ILE A 119 6.88 1.44 -8.08
N LYS A 120 8.06 1.40 -8.71
CA LYS A 120 9.19 2.27 -8.37
C LYS A 120 8.92 3.76 -8.62
N ASP A 121 8.06 4.08 -9.60
CA ASP A 121 7.68 5.48 -9.88
C ASP A 121 6.56 6.00 -8.97
N LYS A 122 5.97 5.12 -8.15
CA LYS A 122 4.74 5.33 -7.35
C LYS A 122 3.56 5.94 -8.13
N LYS A 123 3.57 5.86 -9.47
CA LYS A 123 2.53 6.45 -10.32
C LYS A 123 1.49 5.42 -10.69
N VAL A 124 0.32 5.55 -10.10
CA VAL A 124 -0.76 4.56 -10.22
C VAL A 124 -2.01 5.07 -10.93
N ILE A 125 -2.05 6.36 -11.28
CA ILE A 125 -3.15 6.96 -12.06
C ILE A 125 -2.68 7.16 -13.50
N GLY A 126 -3.39 6.48 -14.42
CA GLY A 126 -3.20 6.59 -15.86
C GLY A 126 -3.75 7.90 -16.44
N PRO A 127 -3.46 8.22 -17.71
CA PRO A 127 -3.91 9.46 -18.35
C PRO A 127 -5.43 9.62 -18.41
N LYS A 128 -6.17 8.50 -18.40
CA LYS A 128 -7.63 8.46 -18.43
C LYS A 128 -8.28 8.51 -17.03
N GLY A 129 -7.49 8.57 -15.96
CA GLY A 129 -7.97 8.54 -14.57
C GLY A 129 -8.16 7.14 -13.99
N GLU A 130 -7.92 6.09 -14.77
CA GLU A 130 -7.97 4.70 -14.32
C GLU A 130 -6.69 4.31 -13.55
N TYR A 131 -6.80 3.28 -12.71
CA TYR A 131 -5.63 2.70 -12.05
C TYR A 131 -4.77 1.94 -13.08
N GLU A 132 -3.51 2.35 -13.21
CA GLU A 132 -2.53 1.75 -14.10
C GLU A 132 -1.18 1.63 -13.40
N VAL A 133 -0.60 0.44 -13.46
CA VAL A 133 0.69 0.12 -12.87
C VAL A 133 1.73 -0.03 -13.97
N PHE A 134 2.94 0.46 -13.72
CA PHE A 134 4.04 0.32 -14.66
C PHE A 134 4.79 -0.99 -14.40
N HIS A 135 4.93 -1.82 -15.43
CA HIS A 135 5.67 -3.08 -15.39
C HIS A 135 6.35 -3.33 -16.73
N ASP A 136 7.65 -3.62 -16.72
CA ASP A 136 8.45 -4.01 -17.90
C ASP A 136 8.23 -3.14 -19.16
N GLY A 137 8.27 -1.81 -19.00
CA GLY A 137 8.17 -0.87 -20.13
C GLY A 137 6.75 -0.47 -20.50
N GLN A 138 5.72 -1.09 -19.90
CA GLN A 138 4.32 -0.86 -20.26
C GLN A 138 3.48 -0.48 -19.04
N ARG A 139 2.45 0.34 -19.25
CA ARG A 139 1.39 0.56 -18.27
C ARG A 139 0.25 -0.41 -18.54
N ARG A 140 -0.22 -1.06 -17.48
CA ARG A 140 -1.34 -2.02 -17.53
C ARG A 140 -2.25 -1.85 -16.32
N PRO A 141 -3.48 -2.36 -16.35
CA PRO A 141 -4.30 -2.43 -15.14
C PRO A 141 -3.64 -3.34 -14.07
N PRO A 142 -3.97 -3.12 -12.78
CA PRO A 142 -3.63 -4.05 -11.70
C PRO A 142 -4.17 -5.46 -11.96
N HIS A 143 -3.55 -6.47 -11.34
CA HIS A 143 -4.01 -7.84 -11.43
C HIS A 143 -5.28 -8.05 -10.61
N THR A 144 -6.21 -8.83 -11.17
CA THR A 144 -7.48 -9.18 -10.53
C THR A 144 -7.42 -10.46 -9.70
N GLY A 145 -6.24 -11.09 -9.57
CA GLY A 145 -6.08 -12.41 -8.95
C GLY A 145 -6.63 -12.50 -7.52
N ALA A 146 -6.39 -11.49 -6.69
CA ALA A 146 -6.94 -11.40 -5.34
C ALA A 146 -8.48 -11.41 -5.34
N ALA A 147 -9.10 -10.60 -6.20
CA ALA A 147 -10.54 -10.53 -6.34
C ALA A 147 -11.14 -11.86 -6.84
N VAL A 148 -10.55 -12.47 -7.87
CA VAL A 148 -11.03 -13.75 -8.42
C VAL A 148 -11.00 -14.85 -7.36
N LEU A 149 -9.92 -14.94 -6.59
CA LEU A 149 -9.79 -15.98 -5.56
C LEU A 149 -10.75 -15.76 -4.38
N ALA A 150 -10.95 -14.51 -3.97
CA ALA A 150 -11.90 -14.17 -2.93
C ALA A 150 -13.35 -14.47 -3.37
N LEU A 151 -13.74 -14.08 -4.59
CA LEU A 151 -15.04 -14.40 -5.18
C LEU A 151 -15.26 -15.91 -5.29
N ARG A 152 -14.23 -16.65 -5.73
CA ARG A 152 -14.28 -18.12 -5.82
C ARG A 152 -14.47 -18.76 -4.45
N ALA A 153 -13.77 -18.29 -3.42
CA ALA A 153 -13.92 -18.82 -2.06
C ALA A 153 -15.32 -18.57 -1.49
N GLU A 154 -15.86 -17.35 -1.62
CA GLU A 154 -17.23 -17.07 -1.14
C GLU A 154 -18.28 -17.82 -1.96
N PHE A 155 -18.06 -18.01 -3.26
CA PHE A 155 -18.93 -18.86 -4.08
C PHE A 155 -18.96 -20.32 -3.60
N TYR A 156 -17.79 -20.92 -3.34
CA TYR A 156 -17.73 -22.27 -2.79
C TYR A 156 -18.40 -22.36 -1.41
N ARG A 157 -18.25 -21.34 -0.58
CA ARG A 157 -18.92 -21.24 0.73
C ARG A 157 -20.44 -21.25 0.56
N HIS A 158 -20.97 -20.43 -0.35
CA HIS A 158 -22.40 -20.43 -0.69
C HIS A 158 -22.86 -21.81 -1.19
N LYS A 159 -22.08 -22.44 -2.08
CA LYS A 159 -22.43 -23.74 -2.63
C LYS A 159 -22.46 -24.84 -1.57
N LEU A 160 -21.51 -24.84 -0.63
CA LEU A 160 -21.51 -25.76 0.51
C LEU A 160 -22.78 -25.62 1.35
N ARG A 161 -23.29 -24.39 1.57
CA ARG A 161 -24.60 -24.17 2.22
C ARG A 161 -25.72 -24.83 1.43
N CYS A 162 -25.82 -24.55 0.12
CA CYS A 162 -26.80 -25.16 -0.77
C CYS A 162 -26.79 -26.69 -0.72
N LEU A 163 -25.61 -27.31 -0.85
CA LEU A 163 -25.46 -28.76 -0.88
C LEU A 163 -25.83 -29.40 0.46
N SER A 164 -25.50 -28.76 1.58
CA SER A 164 -25.88 -29.25 2.90
C SER A 164 -27.38 -29.23 3.16
N ALA A 165 -28.09 -28.24 2.61
CA ALA A 165 -29.54 -28.09 2.73
C ALA A 165 -30.31 -29.02 1.78
N ASN A 166 -29.66 -29.55 0.74
CA ASN A 166 -30.29 -30.50 -0.18
C ASN A 166 -30.42 -31.89 0.49
N PRO A 167 -31.60 -32.53 0.49
CA PRO A 167 -31.80 -33.84 1.11
C PRO A 167 -30.84 -34.95 0.64
N THR A 168 -30.35 -34.85 -0.60
CA THR A 168 -29.43 -35.85 -1.17
C THR A 168 -27.97 -35.61 -0.80
N GLN A 169 -27.61 -34.38 -0.41
CA GLN A 169 -26.25 -33.90 -0.18
C GLN A 169 -25.24 -34.28 -1.29
N LYS A 170 -25.71 -34.51 -2.51
CA LYS A 170 -24.91 -34.93 -3.66
C LYS A 170 -23.80 -33.90 -3.93
N GLY A 171 -22.55 -34.35 -4.05
CA GLY A 171 -21.39 -33.49 -4.29
C GLY A 171 -20.80 -32.80 -3.05
N LEU A 172 -21.45 -32.85 -1.88
CA LEU A 172 -20.94 -32.22 -0.66
C LEU A 172 -19.57 -32.79 -0.25
N GLN A 173 -19.47 -34.13 -0.14
CA GLN A 173 -18.22 -34.79 0.24
C GLN A 173 -17.10 -34.58 -0.79
N GLU A 174 -17.45 -34.46 -2.06
CA GLU A 174 -16.48 -34.18 -3.13
C GLU A 174 -15.82 -32.82 -2.92
N VAL A 175 -16.60 -31.78 -2.63
CA VAL A 175 -16.07 -30.43 -2.37
C VAL A 175 -15.24 -30.41 -1.07
N LEU A 176 -15.71 -31.06 0.00
CA LEU A 176 -14.96 -31.17 1.25
C LEU A 176 -13.60 -31.86 1.02
N ASN A 177 -13.58 -32.97 0.27
CA ASN A 177 -12.35 -33.69 -0.07
C ASN A 177 -11.44 -32.86 -0.98
N LYS A 178 -12.00 -32.16 -1.97
CA LYS A 178 -11.26 -31.30 -2.91
C LYS A 178 -10.44 -30.27 -2.14
N PHE A 179 -11.03 -29.63 -1.13
CA PHE A 179 -10.37 -28.59 -0.34
C PHE A 179 -9.80 -29.07 0.99
N GLN A 180 -9.81 -30.39 1.25
CA GLN A 180 -9.30 -31.00 2.49
C GLN A 180 -9.88 -30.34 3.74
N LEU A 181 -11.19 -30.10 3.71
CA LEU A 181 -11.97 -29.56 4.82
C LEU A 181 -12.41 -30.70 5.74
N GLN A 182 -12.25 -30.49 7.05
CA GLN A 182 -12.59 -31.48 8.08
C GLN A 182 -14.10 -31.55 8.32
N SER A 183 -14.80 -30.42 8.18
CA SER A 183 -16.23 -30.34 8.38
C SER A 183 -16.86 -29.22 7.55
N LEU A 184 -18.18 -29.27 7.40
CA LEU A 184 -18.95 -28.17 6.83
C LEU A 184 -18.85 -26.90 7.68
N GLU A 185 -18.84 -27.05 9.00
CA GLU A 185 -18.73 -25.94 9.95
C GLU A 185 -17.43 -25.16 9.76
N GLU A 186 -16.28 -25.86 9.59
CA GLU A 186 -14.99 -25.24 9.27
C GLU A 186 -15.11 -24.33 8.03
N ALA A 187 -15.90 -24.75 7.05
CA ALA A 187 -16.10 -24.06 5.80
C ALA A 187 -17.21 -23.00 5.82
N LEU A 188 -17.98 -22.85 6.90
CA LEU A 188 -19.10 -21.89 6.99
C LEU A 188 -18.94 -20.87 8.13
N ASP A 189 -18.08 -21.16 9.11
CA ASP A 189 -17.84 -20.34 10.31
C ASP A 189 -17.33 -18.93 9.99
N LYS A 190 -16.59 -18.78 8.88
CA LYS A 190 -16.01 -17.51 8.47
C LYS A 190 -16.74 -16.88 7.28
N ARG A 191 -16.63 -15.56 7.15
CA ARG A 191 -16.96 -14.83 5.92
C ARG A 191 -15.68 -14.44 5.19
N THR A 192 -15.70 -14.50 3.86
CA THR A 192 -14.53 -14.11 3.06
C THR A 192 -14.50 -12.60 2.86
N VAL A 193 -13.36 -11.97 3.18
CA VAL A 193 -13.18 -10.53 3.10
C VAL A 193 -11.87 -10.16 2.41
N ILE A 194 -11.86 -8.99 1.76
CA ILE A 194 -10.63 -8.31 1.35
C ILE A 194 -10.37 -7.13 2.28
N ILE A 195 -9.16 -7.02 2.84
CA ILE A 195 -8.75 -5.86 3.63
C ILE A 195 -7.68 -5.08 2.84
N PRO A 196 -7.99 -3.87 2.35
CA PRO A 196 -6.97 -3.04 1.70
C PRO A 196 -5.99 -2.50 2.73
N ILE A 197 -4.70 -2.45 2.38
CA ILE A 197 -3.63 -1.89 3.21
C ILE A 197 -2.85 -0.87 2.40
N ASN A 198 -2.62 0.29 2.99
CA ASN A 198 -1.66 1.27 2.50
C ASN A 198 -0.38 1.22 3.35
N ILE A 199 0.78 1.18 2.69
CA ILE A 199 2.07 1.46 3.32
C ILE A 199 2.66 2.75 2.75
N THR A 200 3.00 3.68 3.65
CA THR A 200 3.64 4.95 3.33
C THR A 200 4.95 5.08 4.12
N TYR A 201 5.98 5.64 3.48
CA TYR A 201 7.31 5.84 4.08
C TYR A 201 7.62 7.34 4.19
N TYR A 202 8.14 7.78 5.33
CA TYR A 202 8.55 9.17 5.52
C TYR A 202 9.67 9.34 6.54
N PRO A 203 10.72 10.14 6.27
CA PRO A 203 11.03 10.79 4.99
C PRO A 203 11.70 9.82 4.01
N LEU A 204 11.51 10.05 2.70
CA LEU A 204 12.26 9.35 1.65
C LEU A 204 13.55 10.14 1.37
N ARG A 205 14.70 9.63 1.81
CA ARG A 205 16.00 10.32 1.69
C ARG A 205 17.07 9.35 1.23
N SER A 206 17.93 9.84 0.34
CA SER A 206 19.11 9.11 -0.11
C SER A 206 20.21 9.11 0.97
N ARG A 207 20.12 8.28 2.01
CA ARG A 207 21.17 8.11 3.05
C ARG A 207 21.15 6.71 3.68
N GLU A 208 22.32 6.06 3.60
CA GLU A 208 22.68 4.72 4.12
C GLU A 208 21.72 3.56 3.79
N ASN A 209 22.29 2.40 3.44
CA ASN A 209 21.54 1.21 3.04
C ASN A 209 20.89 0.49 4.25
N PHE A 210 19.84 1.08 4.84
CA PHE A 210 19.07 0.45 5.92
C PHE A 210 18.50 -0.91 5.49
N LEU A 211 17.92 -1.00 4.29
CA LEU A 211 17.35 -2.27 3.80
C LEU A 211 18.40 -3.37 3.66
N VAL A 212 19.64 -3.03 3.30
CA VAL A 212 20.73 -4.01 3.21
C VAL A 212 21.14 -4.48 4.59
N ARG A 213 21.17 -3.59 5.58
CA ARG A 213 21.44 -3.97 6.98
C ARG A 213 20.33 -4.86 7.55
N ALA A 214 19.08 -4.51 7.29
CA ALA A 214 17.93 -5.36 7.64
C ALA A 214 18.08 -6.72 6.95
N ALA A 215 18.22 -6.76 5.63
CA ALA A 215 18.27 -7.98 4.86
C ALA A 215 19.48 -8.88 5.20
N ARG A 216 20.72 -8.36 5.17
CA ARG A 216 21.93 -9.12 5.57
C ARG A 216 21.85 -9.59 7.01
N GLY A 217 21.18 -8.80 7.86
CA GLY A 217 20.95 -9.13 9.26
C GLY A 217 19.87 -10.19 9.49
N LEU A 218 19.00 -10.42 8.52
CA LEU A 218 17.88 -11.37 8.58
C LEU A 218 18.20 -12.70 7.89
N PHE A 219 19.14 -12.69 6.93
CA PHE A 219 19.41 -13.84 6.08
C PHE A 219 20.92 -13.93 5.75
N GLU A 220 21.63 -14.87 6.38
CA GLU A 220 22.95 -15.29 5.90
C GLU A 220 22.77 -16.16 4.63
N GLY A 221 23.02 -15.56 3.46
CA GLY A 221 22.90 -16.22 2.16
C GLY A 221 21.80 -15.69 1.23
N ILE A 222 21.41 -14.40 1.36
CA ILE A 222 20.60 -13.73 0.33
C ILE A 222 21.33 -13.78 -1.01
N SER A 223 20.59 -14.04 -2.09
CA SER A 223 21.17 -13.96 -3.44
C SER A 223 21.77 -12.58 -3.68
N GLU A 224 22.95 -12.53 -4.30
CA GLU A 224 23.63 -11.26 -4.59
C GLU A 224 22.72 -10.28 -5.35
N ARG A 225 21.89 -10.80 -6.25
CA ARG A 225 20.88 -10.03 -6.98
C ARG A 225 19.85 -9.35 -6.06
N MET A 226 19.33 -10.05 -5.05
CA MET A 226 18.37 -9.45 -4.12
C MET A 226 19.06 -8.46 -3.17
N ILE A 227 20.31 -8.71 -2.77
CA ILE A 227 21.11 -7.73 -2.02
C ILE A 227 21.33 -6.48 -2.86
N GLU A 228 21.68 -6.60 -4.13
CA GLU A 228 21.88 -5.48 -5.05
C GLU A 228 20.59 -4.67 -5.20
N GLU A 229 19.47 -5.35 -5.45
CA GLU A 229 18.16 -4.74 -5.58
C GLU A 229 17.70 -4.02 -4.31
N LEU A 230 17.90 -4.64 -3.13
CA LEU A 230 17.65 -4.02 -1.82
C LEU A 230 18.65 -2.91 -1.49
N SER A 231 19.86 -2.94 -2.05
CA SER A 231 20.82 -1.85 -1.93
C SER A 231 20.33 -0.62 -2.68
N VAL A 232 19.83 -0.81 -3.90
CA VAL A 232 19.27 0.27 -4.71
C VAL A 232 18.03 0.87 -4.05
N GLU A 233 17.09 0.04 -3.60
CA GLU A 233 15.86 0.51 -2.92
C GLU A 233 16.17 1.08 -1.53
N GLY A 234 17.10 0.46 -0.82
CA GLY A 234 17.50 0.86 0.52
C GLY A 234 18.36 2.10 0.57
N THR A 235 18.87 2.55 -0.57
CA THR A 235 19.47 3.87 -0.63
C THR A 235 18.40 4.95 -0.44
N ILE A 236 17.11 4.69 -0.75
CA ILE A 236 16.00 5.67 -0.66
C ILE A 236 15.36 5.70 0.74
N LEU A 237 15.50 4.61 1.52
CA LEU A 237 14.96 4.48 2.87
C LEU A 237 16.08 4.62 3.91
N SER A 238 15.95 5.60 4.78
CA SER A 238 16.91 5.82 5.88
C SER A 238 16.50 5.05 7.13
N SER A 239 17.41 4.83 8.06
CA SER A 239 17.07 4.26 9.38
C SER A 239 16.22 5.17 10.26
N GLU A 240 16.02 6.43 9.85
CA GLU A 240 15.16 7.43 10.51
C GLU A 240 13.80 7.55 9.80
N SER A 241 13.51 6.66 8.83
CA SER A 241 12.24 6.66 8.12
C SER A 241 11.17 5.96 8.94
N ASP A 242 10.12 6.69 9.26
CA ASP A 242 8.86 6.20 9.81
C ASP A 242 8.11 5.40 8.72
N ILE A 243 7.41 4.35 9.15
CA ILE A 243 6.60 3.49 8.27
C ILE A 243 5.18 3.45 8.82
N ASP A 244 4.24 4.05 8.07
CA ASP A 244 2.82 3.98 8.39
C ASP A 244 2.15 2.89 7.57
N ILE A 245 1.62 1.88 8.26
CA ILE A 245 0.81 0.79 7.69
C ILE A 245 -0.64 1.05 8.10
N THR A 246 -1.53 1.32 7.15
CA THR A 246 -2.94 1.62 7.42
C THR A 246 -3.83 0.55 6.83
N LEU A 247 -4.57 -0.16 7.68
CA LEU A 247 -5.60 -1.09 7.24
C LEU A 247 -6.90 -0.33 6.97
N GLY A 248 -7.58 -0.67 5.88
CA GLY A 248 -8.89 -0.15 5.55
C GLY A 248 -10.01 -1.03 6.10
N ASN A 249 -11.24 -0.55 5.94
CA ASN A 249 -12.41 -1.33 6.33
C ASN A 249 -12.50 -2.62 5.48
N PRO A 250 -12.87 -3.76 6.10
CA PRO A 250 -13.07 -5.01 5.38
C PRO A 250 -14.14 -4.87 4.30
N ILE A 251 -13.83 -5.37 3.11
CA ILE A 251 -14.76 -5.49 1.98
C ILE A 251 -15.35 -6.90 2.04
N ASP A 252 -16.64 -7.01 2.33
CA ASP A 252 -17.33 -8.30 2.35
C ASP A 252 -17.59 -8.77 0.93
N ILE A 253 -17.07 -9.95 0.59
CA ILE A 253 -17.16 -10.47 -0.78
C ILE A 253 -18.58 -10.94 -1.09
N ARG A 254 -19.37 -11.27 -0.07
CA ARG A 254 -20.75 -11.69 -0.25
C ARG A 254 -21.58 -10.58 -0.92
N GLU A 255 -21.35 -9.32 -0.55
CA GLU A 255 -22.05 -8.15 -1.13
C GLU A 255 -21.83 -8.04 -2.65
N TYR A 256 -20.71 -8.55 -3.17
CA TYR A 256 -20.41 -8.55 -4.62
C TYR A 256 -21.05 -9.73 -5.37
N LEU A 257 -21.47 -10.77 -4.65
CA LEU A 257 -22.17 -11.93 -5.21
C LEU A 257 -23.69 -11.79 -5.07
N GLU A 258 -24.21 -11.06 -4.08
CA GLU A 258 -25.65 -10.82 -3.87
C GLU A 258 -26.25 -9.79 -4.85
N THR A 259 -26.04 -10.00 -6.15
CA THR A 259 -26.62 -9.17 -7.23
C THR A 259 -27.40 -10.03 -8.21
N GLU A 260 -28.36 -9.43 -8.93
CA GLU A 260 -29.19 -10.15 -9.93
C GLU A 260 -28.34 -10.89 -10.98
N LYS A 261 -27.15 -10.35 -11.32
CA LYS A 261 -26.21 -10.97 -12.26
C LYS A 261 -25.78 -12.37 -11.83
N PHE A 262 -25.64 -12.59 -10.53
CA PHE A 262 -25.19 -13.86 -9.97
C PHE A 262 -26.34 -14.73 -9.45
N ALA A 263 -27.60 -14.26 -9.48
CA ALA A 263 -28.74 -15.05 -9.00
C ALA A 263 -28.86 -16.45 -9.67
N PRO A 264 -28.62 -16.62 -10.98
CA PRO A 264 -28.61 -17.95 -11.60
C PRO A 264 -27.44 -18.82 -11.12
N LEU A 265 -26.29 -18.21 -10.84
CA LEU A 265 -25.09 -18.91 -10.40
C LEU A 265 -25.19 -19.30 -8.91
N LEU A 266 -25.82 -18.46 -8.10
CA LEU A 266 -26.13 -18.72 -6.69
C LEU A 266 -27.38 -19.57 -6.51
N ALA A 267 -28.14 -19.83 -7.58
CA ALA A 267 -29.19 -20.84 -7.55
C ALA A 267 -28.54 -22.17 -7.19
N CYS A 268 -29.13 -22.94 -6.28
CA CYS A 268 -28.56 -24.20 -5.82
C CYS A 268 -28.69 -25.34 -6.87
N GLY A 269 -28.26 -25.14 -8.12
CA GLY A 269 -28.44 -26.05 -9.26
C GLY A 269 -27.41 -27.20 -9.34
N GLU A 270 -27.69 -28.27 -10.08
CA GLU A 270 -26.79 -29.42 -10.19
C GLU A 270 -25.60 -29.26 -11.18
N GLY A 271 -25.28 -28.05 -11.67
CA GLY A 271 -24.21 -27.82 -12.66
C GLY A 271 -23.28 -26.62 -12.38
N ASP A 272 -23.48 -25.90 -11.28
CA ASP A 272 -22.81 -24.62 -11.05
C ASP A 272 -21.31 -24.79 -10.76
N LEU A 273 -20.94 -25.93 -10.15
CA LEU A 273 -19.54 -26.27 -9.85
C LEU A 273 -18.78 -26.58 -11.13
N GLU A 274 -19.37 -27.36 -12.03
CA GLU A 274 -18.81 -27.70 -13.33
C GLU A 274 -18.65 -26.43 -14.18
N ALA A 275 -19.67 -25.56 -14.21
CA ALA A 275 -19.61 -24.28 -14.92
C ALA A 275 -18.48 -23.38 -14.39
N LEU A 276 -18.34 -23.28 -13.06
CA LEU A 276 -17.25 -22.55 -12.43
C LEU A 276 -15.88 -23.10 -12.80
N GLU A 277 -15.71 -24.42 -12.78
CA GLU A 277 -14.40 -25.05 -13.06
C GLU A 277 -14.03 -24.98 -14.55
N LEU A 278 -15.02 -25.01 -15.45
CA LEU A 278 -14.83 -24.83 -16.89
C LEU A 278 -14.42 -23.39 -17.24
N ASP A 279 -14.93 -22.39 -16.51
CA ASP A 279 -14.66 -20.98 -16.79
C ASP A 279 -14.39 -20.14 -15.54
N THR A 280 -13.32 -20.51 -14.85
CA THR A 280 -12.91 -19.95 -13.56
C THR A 280 -12.66 -18.44 -13.58
N ARG A 281 -12.26 -17.88 -14.73
CA ARG A 281 -11.94 -16.46 -14.86
C ARG A 281 -13.06 -15.67 -15.49
N SER A 282 -13.66 -16.11 -16.60
CA SER A 282 -14.64 -15.26 -17.31
C SER A 282 -15.86 -14.96 -16.45
N LEU A 283 -16.30 -15.94 -15.66
CA LEU A 283 -17.49 -15.82 -14.82
C LEU A 283 -17.40 -14.65 -13.83
N PHE A 284 -16.22 -14.40 -13.29
CA PHE A 284 -15.98 -13.34 -12.31
C PHE A 284 -15.26 -12.13 -12.88
N ASN A 285 -14.82 -12.14 -14.14
CA ASN A 285 -13.87 -11.15 -14.65
C ASN A 285 -14.34 -9.69 -14.45
N ASP A 286 -15.60 -9.38 -14.75
CA ASP A 286 -16.10 -8.01 -14.60
C ASP A 286 -16.19 -7.59 -13.14
N THR A 287 -16.80 -8.43 -12.29
CA THR A 287 -16.93 -8.17 -10.85
C THR A 287 -15.56 -8.12 -10.18
N ALA A 288 -14.62 -8.93 -10.64
CA ALA A 288 -13.24 -8.91 -10.16
C ALA A 288 -12.51 -7.62 -10.56
N ARG A 289 -12.77 -7.05 -11.75
CA ARG A 289 -12.27 -5.73 -12.14
C ARG A 289 -12.88 -4.62 -11.28
N ASP A 290 -14.18 -4.68 -11.01
CA ASP A 290 -14.87 -3.70 -10.17
C ASP A 290 -14.36 -3.73 -8.73
N LEU A 291 -14.28 -4.92 -8.14
CA LEU A 291 -13.71 -5.15 -6.82
C LEU A 291 -12.23 -4.70 -6.77
N THR A 292 -11.47 -4.96 -7.84
CA THR A 292 -10.08 -4.49 -7.97
C THR A 292 -9.97 -2.98 -7.97
N ARG A 293 -10.81 -2.31 -8.74
CA ARG A 293 -10.87 -0.84 -8.75
C ARG A 293 -11.27 -0.29 -7.39
N ASP A 294 -12.21 -0.92 -6.69
CA ASP A 294 -12.64 -0.47 -5.36
C ASP A 294 -11.53 -0.63 -4.31
N TYR A 295 -10.91 -1.81 -4.20
CA TYR A 295 -9.83 -1.96 -3.22
C TYR A 295 -8.60 -1.12 -3.60
N MET A 296 -8.27 -0.92 -4.88
CA MET A 296 -7.20 -0.01 -5.30
C MET A 296 -7.51 1.42 -4.86
N LYS A 297 -8.75 1.88 -5.05
CA LYS A 297 -9.19 3.18 -4.56
C LYS A 297 -9.01 3.31 -3.05
N LYS A 298 -9.44 2.30 -2.28
CA LYS A 298 -9.29 2.28 -0.82
C LYS A 298 -7.81 2.30 -0.41
N ILE A 299 -6.96 1.43 -0.98
CA ILE A 299 -5.50 1.40 -0.73
C ILE A 299 -4.91 2.80 -0.89
N TYR A 300 -5.08 3.43 -2.06
CA TYR A 300 -4.39 4.68 -2.34
C TYR A 300 -5.07 5.92 -1.72
N SER A 301 -6.33 5.82 -1.32
CA SER A 301 -7.00 6.89 -0.54
C SER A 301 -6.46 7.02 0.89
N MET A 302 -5.83 5.95 1.41
CA MET A 302 -5.30 5.88 2.77
C MET A 302 -3.84 6.33 2.89
N THR A 303 -3.23 6.82 1.81
CA THR A 303 -1.86 7.37 1.85
C THR A 303 -1.69 8.38 2.98
N THR A 304 -0.69 8.16 3.83
CA THR A 304 -0.40 9.04 4.96
C THR A 304 0.30 10.30 4.46
N VAL A 305 -0.41 11.42 4.44
CA VAL A 305 0.11 12.68 3.90
C VAL A 305 1.19 13.24 4.84
N ASN A 306 2.38 13.49 4.30
CA ASN A 306 3.55 13.97 5.05
C ASN A 306 4.10 15.27 4.42
N TYR A 307 5.14 15.85 5.02
CA TYR A 307 5.73 17.11 4.52
C TYR A 307 6.26 16.99 3.10
N ASP A 308 6.90 15.87 2.76
CA ASP A 308 7.52 15.70 1.44
C ASP A 308 6.45 15.65 0.35
N HIS A 309 5.30 15.01 0.61
CA HIS A 309 4.13 15.03 -0.29
C HIS A 309 3.69 16.47 -0.58
N ILE A 310 3.55 17.30 0.45
CA ILE A 310 3.16 18.71 0.29
C ILE A 310 4.24 19.47 -0.50
N PHE A 311 5.52 19.31 -0.16
CA PHE A 311 6.59 20.13 -0.73
C PHE A 311 6.82 19.78 -2.19
N SER A 312 6.92 18.49 -2.51
CA SER A 312 7.10 17.99 -3.87
C SER A 312 5.93 18.39 -4.77
N THR A 313 4.70 18.35 -4.25
CA THR A 313 3.50 18.68 -5.01
C THR A 313 3.35 20.20 -5.23
N ILE A 314 3.77 21.04 -4.27
CA ILE A 314 3.88 22.49 -4.49
C ILE A 314 4.89 22.78 -5.61
N ILE A 315 6.09 22.16 -5.58
CA ILE A 315 7.09 22.31 -6.65
C ILE A 315 6.50 21.86 -7.98
N ARG A 316 5.78 20.73 -8.01
CA ARG A 316 5.14 20.19 -9.22
C ARG A 316 4.19 21.20 -9.87
N PHE A 317 3.33 21.85 -9.08
CA PHE A 317 2.30 22.77 -9.60
C PHE A 317 2.73 24.25 -9.70
N GLN A 318 3.87 24.62 -9.10
CA GLN A 318 4.39 25.98 -9.17
C GLN A 318 4.70 26.38 -10.63
N LYS A 319 4.22 27.57 -11.01
CA LYS A 319 4.41 28.17 -12.35
C LYS A 319 5.61 29.13 -12.42
N HIS A 320 6.00 29.74 -11.31
CA HIS A 320 7.11 30.69 -11.28
C HIS A 320 8.45 29.97 -11.21
N ARG A 321 9.46 30.51 -11.92
CA ARG A 321 10.83 29.97 -11.87
C ARG A 321 11.49 30.27 -10.53
N LYS A 322 11.44 31.53 -10.08
CA LYS A 322 12.11 32.01 -8.86
C LYS A 322 11.17 32.01 -7.65
N PHE A 323 11.69 31.61 -6.49
CA PHE A 323 11.00 31.73 -5.21
C PHE A 323 12.00 31.92 -4.05
N LYS A 324 11.54 32.53 -2.96
CA LYS A 324 12.30 32.64 -1.69
C LYS A 324 11.77 31.64 -0.68
N GLU A 325 12.60 31.25 0.29
CA GLU A 325 12.22 30.36 1.38
C GLU A 325 10.93 30.80 2.08
N ARG A 326 10.88 32.06 2.55
CA ARG A 326 9.69 32.63 3.22
C ARG A 326 8.40 32.42 2.43
N ALA A 327 8.45 32.66 1.12
CA ALA A 327 7.28 32.52 0.26
C ALA A 327 6.85 31.05 0.09
N TYR A 328 7.78 30.11 0.18
CA TYR A 328 7.51 28.68 0.06
C TYR A 328 6.99 28.10 1.38
N ARG A 329 7.63 28.46 2.50
CA ARG A 329 7.18 28.16 3.86
C ARG A 329 5.75 28.61 4.12
N ASN A 330 5.38 29.82 3.67
CA ASN A 330 4.00 30.31 3.73
C ASN A 330 2.99 29.42 2.97
N ARG A 331 3.36 28.94 1.77
CA ARG A 331 2.50 28.04 0.99
C ARG A 331 2.30 26.71 1.70
N ILE A 332 3.40 26.15 2.22
CA ILE A 332 3.37 24.91 2.99
C ILE A 332 2.45 25.06 4.20
N PHE A 333 2.68 26.09 5.03
CA PHE A 333 1.88 26.33 6.22
C PHE A 333 0.40 26.43 5.90
N LEU A 334 0.03 27.28 4.94
CA LEU A 334 -1.37 27.47 4.58
C LEU A 334 -1.99 26.17 4.03
N CYS A 335 -1.23 25.40 3.26
CA CYS A 335 -1.67 24.11 2.76
C CYS A 335 -1.98 23.13 3.89
N ILE A 336 -1.06 22.97 4.84
CA ILE A 336 -1.24 22.05 5.95
C ILE A 336 -2.38 22.54 6.86
N TYR A 337 -2.47 23.84 7.11
CA TYR A 337 -3.54 24.43 7.91
C TYR A 337 -4.93 24.15 7.33
N LEU A 338 -5.11 24.33 6.01
CA LEU A 338 -6.37 24.03 5.34
C LEU A 338 -6.63 22.53 5.26
N LEU A 339 -5.59 21.73 5.01
CA LEU A 339 -5.68 20.28 4.98
C LEU A 339 -6.19 19.70 6.31
N ARG A 340 -5.68 20.18 7.45
CA ARG A 340 -6.13 19.79 8.79
C ARG A 340 -7.61 20.07 9.03
N LYS A 341 -8.16 21.11 8.40
CA LYS A 341 -9.59 21.45 8.52
C LYS A 341 -10.50 20.53 7.71
N MET A 342 -10.00 19.90 6.65
CA MET A 342 -10.81 19.02 5.80
C MET A 342 -11.11 17.68 6.49
N LYS A 343 -10.25 17.21 7.42
CA LYS A 343 -10.42 15.99 8.25
C LYS A 343 -10.67 14.68 7.47
N ASN A 344 -10.46 14.67 6.17
CA ASN A 344 -10.67 13.53 5.28
C ASN A 344 -9.37 12.83 4.85
N PHE A 345 -8.21 13.29 5.34
CA PHE A 345 -6.91 12.71 5.03
C PHE A 345 -6.20 12.26 6.31
N ARG A 346 -5.51 11.13 6.21
CA ARG A 346 -4.55 10.72 7.24
C ARG A 346 -3.30 11.58 7.12
N LEU A 347 -2.90 12.22 8.22
CA LEU A 347 -1.70 13.03 8.30
C LEU A 347 -0.65 12.30 9.10
N HIS A 348 0.60 12.39 8.66
CA HIS A 348 1.74 11.91 9.44
C HIS A 348 1.83 12.69 10.76
N GLN A 349 2.14 12.03 11.88
CA GLN A 349 2.18 12.69 13.20
C GLN A 349 3.04 13.95 13.19
N LEU A 350 4.26 13.88 12.64
CA LEU A 350 5.15 15.04 12.51
C LEU A 350 4.51 16.19 11.72
N LEU A 351 3.76 15.90 10.65
CA LEU A 351 3.04 16.92 9.88
C LEU A 351 1.96 17.57 10.73
N GLU A 352 1.24 16.78 11.52
CA GLU A 352 0.14 17.28 12.34
C GLU A 352 0.61 18.11 13.54
N THR A 353 1.70 17.70 14.20
CA THR A 353 2.16 18.32 15.45
C THR A 353 3.10 19.51 15.23
N THR A 354 3.90 19.51 14.15
CA THR A 354 4.99 20.51 13.96
C THR A 354 4.76 21.48 12.80
N TYR A 355 3.58 21.49 12.16
CA TYR A 355 3.35 22.34 10.97
C TYR A 355 3.48 23.83 11.25
N ARG A 356 3.31 24.30 12.48
CA ARG A 356 3.49 25.71 12.83
C ARG A 356 4.95 26.14 12.69
N ASP A 357 5.88 25.26 13.04
CA ASP A 357 7.32 25.54 13.00
C ASP A 357 7.79 25.87 11.58
N ILE A 358 7.04 25.43 10.56
CA ILE A 358 7.36 25.76 9.17
C ILE A 358 7.14 27.24 8.85
N ILE A 359 6.43 28.03 9.64
CA ILE A 359 6.20 29.45 9.35
C ILE A 359 6.99 30.41 10.24
N TYR A 360 7.70 29.93 11.26
CA TYR A 360 8.57 30.80 12.06
C TYR A 360 9.82 31.20 11.28
N GLU A 361 10.52 32.25 11.70
CA GLU A 361 11.76 32.68 11.02
C GLU A 361 12.95 31.74 11.34
N ASP A 362 12.81 30.90 12.38
CA ASP A 362 13.82 29.91 12.77
C ASP A 362 14.13 28.92 11.65
N TYR A 363 15.35 28.37 11.71
CA TYR A 363 15.81 27.32 10.80
C TYR A 363 14.88 26.11 10.86
N SER A 364 14.36 25.69 9.72
CA SER A 364 13.56 24.47 9.61
C SER A 364 14.39 23.33 9.00
N PRO A 365 14.80 22.32 9.79
CA PRO A 365 15.55 21.17 9.28
C PRO A 365 14.79 20.40 8.19
N LYS A 366 13.46 20.28 8.33
CA LYS A 366 12.61 19.56 7.36
C LYS A 366 12.56 20.28 6.01
N PHE A 367 12.43 21.61 6.02
CA PHE A 367 12.50 22.43 4.80
C PHE A 367 13.84 22.25 4.11
N HIS A 368 14.95 22.46 4.83
CA HIS A 368 16.28 22.42 4.26
C HIS A 368 16.65 21.02 3.75
N SER A 369 16.37 19.97 4.53
CA SER A 369 16.57 18.58 4.11
C SER A 369 15.87 18.24 2.79
N PHE A 370 14.63 18.72 2.61
CA PHE A 370 13.90 18.52 1.35
C PHE A 370 14.44 19.39 0.21
N MET A 371 14.82 20.64 0.49
CA MET A 371 15.42 21.50 -0.53
C MET A 371 16.78 20.97 -0.99
N ASP A 372 17.58 20.40 -0.10
CA ASP A 372 18.84 19.74 -0.43
C ASP A 372 18.63 18.52 -1.34
N LEU A 373 17.56 17.75 -1.10
CA LEU A 373 17.13 16.69 -2.02
C LEU A 373 16.82 17.26 -3.41
N CYS A 374 15.98 18.31 -3.49
CA CYS A 374 15.62 18.93 -4.77
C CYS A 374 16.84 19.52 -5.50
N ILE A 375 17.82 20.04 -4.77
CA ILE A 375 19.06 20.59 -5.33
C ILE A 375 19.96 19.48 -5.86
N ARG A 376 20.13 18.40 -5.09
CA ARG A 376 20.90 17.22 -5.52
C ARG A 376 20.32 16.61 -6.80
N GLU A 377 19.00 16.57 -6.91
CA GLU A 377 18.28 16.10 -8.10
C GLU A 377 18.17 17.15 -9.21
N LYS A 378 18.76 18.34 -9.03
CA LYS A 378 18.77 19.45 -10.00
C LYS A 378 17.37 20.00 -10.38
N TRP A 379 16.32 19.60 -9.65
CA TRP A 379 14.96 20.15 -9.77
C TRP A 379 14.90 21.60 -9.33
N VAL A 380 15.74 21.97 -8.37
CA VAL A 380 15.88 23.33 -7.86
C VAL A 380 17.36 23.69 -7.85
N ARG A 381 17.70 24.93 -8.20
CA ARG A 381 19.03 25.52 -7.96
C ARG A 381 18.90 26.65 -6.95
N LYS A 382 19.90 26.81 -6.08
CA LYS A 382 19.98 27.93 -5.14
C LYS A 382 20.97 28.97 -5.66
N GLU A 383 20.56 30.23 -5.75
CA GLU A 383 21.44 31.36 -6.09
C GLU A 383 21.17 32.48 -5.07
N GLY A 384 22.15 32.75 -4.21
CA GLY A 384 22.00 33.69 -3.09
C GLY A 384 20.87 33.28 -2.13
N ASP A 385 19.92 34.19 -1.91
CA ASP A 385 18.76 34.01 -1.02
C ASP A 385 17.53 33.40 -1.72
N ALA A 386 17.67 33.01 -2.99
CA ALA A 386 16.57 32.55 -3.82
C ALA A 386 16.81 31.15 -4.40
N TYR A 387 15.70 30.47 -4.65
CA TYR A 387 15.63 29.18 -5.31
C TYR A 387 15.02 29.35 -6.70
N TYR A 388 15.47 28.54 -7.65
CA TYR A 388 14.98 28.54 -9.02
C TYR A 388 14.61 27.12 -9.43
N LYS A 389 13.33 26.91 -9.76
CA LYS A 389 12.85 25.66 -10.33
C LYS A 389 13.41 25.45 -11.73
N ASN A 390 13.88 24.24 -11.99
CA ASN A 390 14.31 23.82 -13.32
C ASN A 390 13.11 23.26 -14.10
N PHE A 391 12.76 23.91 -15.22
CA PHE A 391 11.67 23.46 -16.11
C PHE A 391 12.16 22.56 -17.25
N GLU A 392 13.48 22.47 -17.46
CA GLU A 392 14.08 21.71 -18.57
C GLU A 392 14.14 20.21 -18.28
N LEU A 393 14.09 19.82 -17.00
CA LEU A 393 13.82 18.46 -16.56
C LEU A 393 12.38 18.09 -16.92
N LYS A 394 12.17 17.68 -18.17
CA LYS A 394 10.86 17.25 -18.69
C LYS A 394 10.40 15.97 -17.99
N ARG A 395 9.08 15.92 -17.73
CA ARG A 395 8.35 14.75 -17.24
C ARG A 395 8.68 13.50 -18.08
N GLY A 396 9.14 12.42 -17.44
CA GLY A 396 9.06 11.05 -17.96
C GLY A 396 9.90 10.74 -19.21
N ARG A 397 11.10 11.33 -19.37
CA ARG A 397 11.99 11.04 -20.52
C ARG A 397 13.10 10.01 -20.26
N PHE A 398 13.23 9.46 -19.05
CA PHE A 398 14.31 8.53 -18.74
C PHE A 398 13.83 7.07 -18.88
N GLN A 399 14.64 6.27 -19.57
CA GLN A 399 14.40 4.84 -19.77
C GLN A 399 14.30 4.13 -18.40
N PHE A 400 13.22 3.36 -18.22
CA PHE A 400 12.68 2.92 -16.93
C PHE A 400 13.49 1.83 -16.19
N HIS A 401 14.52 1.24 -16.80
CA HIS A 401 15.46 0.39 -16.05
C HIS A 401 16.26 1.18 -15.00
N SER A 402 16.11 2.51 -15.02
CA SER A 402 16.72 3.47 -14.12
C SER A 402 15.73 4.53 -13.68
N ILE A 403 14.67 4.16 -12.96
CA ILE A 403 14.16 5.07 -11.90
C ILE A 403 15.27 5.07 -10.83
N ARG A 404 16.38 5.76 -11.14
CA ARG A 404 17.56 5.92 -10.31
C ARG A 404 17.29 7.06 -9.33
N MET A 405 18.15 7.19 -8.33
CA MET A 405 18.14 8.19 -7.23
C MET A 405 17.92 9.67 -7.60
N GLU A 406 17.72 10.01 -8.87
CA GLU A 406 17.63 11.36 -9.41
C GLU A 406 16.18 11.89 -9.53
N GLU A 407 15.15 11.09 -9.20
CA GLU A 407 13.74 11.47 -9.37
C GLU A 407 12.85 11.28 -8.11
N ILE A 408 13.43 11.15 -6.91
CA ILE A 408 12.68 10.92 -5.66
C ILE A 408 11.65 12.03 -5.43
N THR A 409 11.97 13.30 -5.72
CA THR A 409 11.01 14.41 -5.61
C THR A 409 9.75 14.17 -6.44
N TYR A 410 9.88 13.60 -7.65
CA TYR A 410 8.73 13.32 -8.51
C TYR A 410 7.95 12.08 -8.03
N VAL A 411 8.67 11.04 -7.62
CA VAL A 411 8.11 9.80 -7.05
C VAL A 411 7.26 10.10 -5.82
N ILE A 412 7.77 10.91 -4.89
CA ILE A 412 7.03 11.38 -3.71
C ILE A 412 5.71 12.06 -4.13
N ALA A 413 5.75 12.94 -5.13
CA ALA A 413 4.53 13.62 -5.55
C ALA A 413 3.56 12.72 -6.34
N ASN A 414 3.99 11.57 -6.87
CA ASN A 414 3.10 10.60 -7.53
C ASN A 414 2.23 9.85 -6.51
N GLU A 415 2.75 9.63 -5.30
CA GLU A 415 2.09 8.90 -4.22
C GLU A 415 0.76 9.53 -3.77
N VAL A 416 0.64 10.85 -3.95
CA VAL A 416 -0.59 11.62 -3.66
C VAL A 416 -1.44 11.94 -4.88
N GLU A 417 -1.08 11.47 -6.08
CA GLU A 417 -1.94 11.63 -7.27
C GLU A 417 -3.34 11.04 -7.10
N PRO A 418 -3.54 9.89 -6.42
CA PRO A 418 -4.85 9.31 -6.16
C PRO A 418 -5.75 10.13 -5.21
N LEU A 419 -5.25 11.25 -4.66
CA LEU A 419 -5.97 12.12 -3.73
C LEU A 419 -6.41 13.43 -4.44
N PRO A 420 -7.50 13.42 -5.23
CA PRO A 420 -7.86 14.56 -6.08
C PRO A 420 -8.13 15.84 -5.29
N ASP A 421 -8.81 15.76 -4.15
CA ASP A 421 -9.11 16.91 -3.30
C ASP A 421 -7.84 17.54 -2.72
N LEU A 422 -6.84 16.72 -2.37
CA LEU A 422 -5.52 17.18 -1.92
C LEU A 422 -4.78 17.89 -3.06
N LEU A 423 -4.80 17.32 -4.27
CA LEU A 423 -4.18 17.93 -5.43
C LEU A 423 -4.82 19.28 -5.79
N ILE A 424 -6.15 19.38 -5.73
CA ILE A 424 -6.89 20.63 -5.97
C ILE A 424 -6.45 21.70 -4.96
N LEU A 425 -6.40 21.34 -3.67
CA LEU A 425 -5.95 22.24 -2.61
C LEU A 425 -4.50 22.71 -2.87
N ILE A 426 -3.55 21.77 -3.01
CA ILE A 426 -2.14 22.11 -3.18
C ILE A 426 -1.92 22.94 -4.45
N LYS A 427 -2.57 22.57 -5.56
CA LYS A 427 -2.46 23.31 -6.82
C LYS A 427 -2.96 24.74 -6.68
N SER A 428 -4.08 24.95 -5.99
CA SER A 428 -4.63 26.30 -5.76
C SER A 428 -3.66 27.19 -4.98
N ILE A 429 -2.99 26.64 -3.96
CA ILE A 429 -2.04 27.35 -3.09
C ILE A 429 -0.70 27.57 -3.80
N ALA A 430 -0.21 26.55 -4.51
CA ALA A 430 1.04 26.63 -5.27
C ALA A 430 0.99 27.76 -6.32
N GLN A 431 -0.19 27.98 -6.91
CA GLN A 431 -0.42 28.98 -7.96
C GLN A 431 -0.95 30.32 -7.43
N ALA A 432 -1.25 30.43 -6.12
CA ALA A 432 -1.77 31.65 -5.53
C ALA A 432 -0.73 32.79 -5.52
N PRO A 433 -1.16 34.04 -5.75
CA PRO A 433 -0.29 35.21 -5.65
C PRO A 433 0.07 35.51 -4.18
N ARG A 434 1.21 36.18 -3.98
CA ARG A 434 1.77 36.44 -2.64
C ARG A 434 0.83 37.23 -1.72
N HIS A 435 0.11 38.22 -2.23
CA HIS A 435 -0.79 39.05 -1.43
C HIS A 435 -1.93 38.22 -0.83
N ARG A 436 -2.56 37.34 -1.63
CA ARG A 436 -3.62 36.44 -1.18
C ARG A 436 -3.13 35.47 -0.11
N LEU A 437 -1.95 34.87 -0.29
CA LEU A 437 -1.35 33.98 0.71
C LEU A 437 -1.11 34.72 2.03
N SER A 438 -0.60 35.94 1.98
CA SER A 438 -0.31 36.75 3.17
C SER A 438 -1.60 37.14 3.90
N GLU A 439 -2.66 37.47 3.16
CA GLU A 439 -3.96 37.82 3.72
C GLU A 439 -4.61 36.62 4.42
N GLU A 440 -4.63 35.45 3.78
CA GLU A 440 -5.20 34.23 4.37
C GLU A 440 -4.44 33.81 5.63
N ILE A 441 -3.10 33.84 5.58
CA ILE A 441 -2.27 33.55 6.76
C ILE A 441 -2.54 34.54 7.89
N ARG A 442 -2.67 35.84 7.58
CA ARG A 442 -3.04 36.86 8.59
C ARG A 442 -4.39 36.55 9.23
N LYS A 443 -5.40 36.16 8.44
CA LYS A 443 -6.72 35.77 8.97
C LYS A 443 -6.62 34.57 9.91
N VAL A 444 -5.75 33.60 9.60
CA VAL A 444 -5.50 32.45 10.48
C VAL A 444 -5.00 32.91 11.84
N PHE A 445 -3.91 33.67 11.89
CA PHE A 445 -3.33 34.12 13.15
C PHE A 445 -4.27 35.05 13.92
N LEU A 446 -4.93 36.00 13.26
CA LEU A 446 -5.91 36.87 13.93
C LEU A 446 -7.07 36.09 14.56
N LYS A 447 -7.52 35.00 13.91
CA LYS A 447 -8.57 34.15 14.48
C LYS A 447 -8.07 33.41 15.72
N GLU A 448 -6.86 32.87 15.66
CA GLU A 448 -6.25 32.13 16.77
C GLU A 448 -5.95 33.04 17.96
N ASP A 449 -5.39 34.23 17.71
CA ASP A 449 -5.15 35.24 18.74
C ASP A 449 -6.47 35.60 19.44
N ARG A 450 -7.54 35.85 18.66
CA ARG A 450 -8.86 36.12 19.24
C ARG A 450 -9.34 34.96 20.13
N GLN A 451 -9.17 33.72 19.70
CA GLN A 451 -9.56 32.56 20.52
C GLN A 451 -8.82 32.53 21.85
N ILE A 452 -7.51 32.81 21.86
CA ILE A 452 -6.70 32.90 23.09
C ILE A 452 -7.20 34.00 24.03
N TYR A 453 -7.70 35.12 23.50
CA TYR A 453 -8.23 36.23 24.33
C TYR A 453 -9.71 36.05 24.73
N THR A 454 -10.42 35.07 24.17
CA THR A 454 -11.84 34.82 24.50
C THR A 454 -12.03 33.61 25.42
N GLU A 455 -11.02 32.73 25.51
CA GLU A 455 -10.86 31.70 26.55
C GLU A 455 -10.17 32.30 27.79
#